data_AF-A0A9D4XQV9-F1
#
_entry.id   AF-A0A9D4XQV9-F1
#
_cell.length_a   1.000
_cell.length_b   1.000
_cell.length_c   1.000
_cell.angle_alpha   90.00
_cell.angle_beta   90.00
_cell.angle_gamma   90.00
#
_symmetry.space_group_name_H-M   'P 1'
#
loop_
_entity.id
_entity.type
_entity.pdbx_description
1 polymer ?
#
loop_
_entity_poly.entity_id
_entity_poly.type
_entity_poly.pdbx_seq_one_letter_code
_entity_poly.pdbx_strand_id
1 'polypeptide(L)'
;MEAVLASRHLSTPFSHNRTTASSSSSSSSIKPSSSISFRNSFAREIWGLVQSKSLTSRRTDMIRPVVVRAEMFGQLTSGLESAWNKLKREEVLTKENIVEPMRDIRRALLEADVSLPVVRRFVQSVTDKAVGVGVTRGVKPDQQLVKIVHDELVQLMGGEVSELTFANSGPTVILLAGLQGVGKTTVCAKLATYFKKQGKSCMLVAGDVYRPAAIDQLTILGKQVDVPVYAAGTDVKPSVIAKQGFEEAKKKKIDVVIVDTAGRLQIDKAMMDELKEVKQVLNPTEVLLVVDAMTGQEAAALVTTFNLEIGITGAILTKLDGDSRGGAALSVKEVSGKPIKLVGRGERMEDLEPFYPDRMAGRILGMGDVLSFVEKAQEVMLEEDAEDMQKKIMSAKFDFNDLLKQTRTVAKMGSVSRVLGMIPGMAKVTPAQIREAEKNLQFMEVIIEAMTPEERGKPELLAESPVRRKRVAQESGKTEQQVSQLVAQLFQMRVRMKKLMGVMEGGSMPTLSNLEEALKADEKAPPGTARRRKKGGLRRLFKGRSSKSSLPAPRGFGSKN
;
A
#
# COMPACT_ATOMS: atom_id res chain seq x y z
N MET A 1 39.26 85.56 9.09
CA MET A 1 39.22 84.86 10.40
C MET A 1 39.59 83.41 10.12
N GLU A 2 40.87 83.18 9.79
CA GLU A 2 41.92 82.66 10.69
C GLU A 2 41.59 81.23 11.20
N ALA A 3 42.17 80.17 10.63
CA ALA A 3 43.54 79.64 10.83
C ALA A 3 43.62 78.83 12.16
N VAL A 4 44.30 77.69 12.35
CA VAL A 4 45.32 76.92 11.62
C VAL A 4 45.76 75.73 12.52
N LEU A 5 46.15 74.57 11.93
CA LEU A 5 47.20 73.57 12.33
C LEU A 5 47.22 72.97 13.78
N ALA A 6 47.86 71.86 14.16
CA ALA A 6 48.61 70.71 13.61
C ALA A 6 48.91 69.80 14.85
N SER A 7 48.75 68.46 14.78
CA SER A 7 49.78 67.42 14.55
C SER A 7 50.72 67.04 15.71
N ARG A 8 51.04 65.72 15.76
CA ARG A 8 52.25 65.03 16.32
C ARG A 8 52.28 64.82 17.86
N HIS A 9 52.88 63.78 18.45
CA HIS A 9 53.50 62.48 18.10
C HIS A 9 54.03 61.87 19.44
N LEU A 10 54.30 60.54 19.48
CA LEU A 10 55.31 59.85 20.33
C LEU A 10 55.13 59.95 21.87
N SER A 11 55.46 59.01 22.77
CA SER A 11 55.98 57.64 22.84
C SER A 11 56.23 57.37 24.35
N THR A 12 56.04 56.11 24.81
CA THR A 12 56.67 55.32 25.93
C THR A 12 57.79 55.97 26.80
N PRO A 13 58.26 55.45 27.99
CA PRO A 13 58.27 54.04 28.49
C PRO A 13 58.24 53.86 30.05
N PHE A 14 58.70 52.68 30.55
CA PHE A 14 59.12 52.28 31.93
C PHE A 14 58.01 51.81 32.90
N SER A 15 57.90 50.53 33.33
CA SER A 15 58.77 49.55 34.02
C SER A 15 58.91 49.75 35.54
N HIS A 16 58.45 48.76 36.34
CA HIS A 16 59.15 48.08 37.45
C HIS A 16 58.19 47.11 38.16
N ASN A 17 58.55 45.81 38.30
CA ASN A 17 59.17 45.16 39.49
C ASN A 17 58.32 45.36 40.76
N ARG A 18 58.07 44.41 41.66
CA ARG A 18 58.65 43.12 42.12
C ARG A 18 57.61 42.65 43.19
N THR A 19 57.39 41.38 43.52
CA THR A 19 58.13 40.62 44.56
C THR A 19 57.45 39.24 44.72
N THR A 20 58.21 38.14 44.60
CA THR A 20 58.59 37.15 45.66
C THR A 20 57.45 36.28 46.20
N ALA A 21 57.60 35.00 46.55
CA ALA A 21 58.64 33.97 46.41
C ALA A 21 58.07 32.73 47.14
N SER A 22 58.28 31.53 46.63
CA SER A 22 58.69 30.36 47.45
C SER A 22 59.02 29.15 46.56
N SER A 23 60.31 28.93 46.40
CA SER A 23 61.00 27.68 46.07
C SER A 23 60.84 26.66 47.22
N SER A 24 60.86 25.35 47.04
CA SER A 24 62.02 24.50 46.65
C SER A 24 61.55 23.03 46.78
N SER A 25 62.00 22.04 46.01
CA SER A 25 63.33 21.43 46.02
C SER A 25 63.32 20.30 44.95
N SER A 26 64.14 20.36 43.89
CA SER A 26 65.40 19.62 43.65
C SER A 26 65.26 18.09 43.74
N SER A 27 65.61 17.27 42.73
CA SER A 27 66.94 17.24 42.11
C SER A 27 67.01 16.23 40.94
N SER A 28 67.63 16.68 39.83
CA SER A 28 68.70 16.04 39.02
C SER A 28 68.52 14.63 38.42
N SER A 29 68.97 14.28 37.20
CA SER A 29 69.58 15.01 36.09
C SER A 29 69.84 14.02 34.93
N ILE A 30 69.38 14.39 33.74
CA ILE A 30 70.11 14.40 32.45
C ILE A 30 70.59 13.08 31.82
N LYS A 31 70.09 12.81 30.60
CA LYS A 31 70.88 12.59 29.36
C LYS A 31 69.96 12.69 28.11
N PRO A 32 70.48 12.93 26.88
CA PRO A 32 70.32 14.23 26.20
C PRO A 32 69.63 14.20 24.82
N SER A 33 69.59 15.38 24.17
CA SER A 33 69.30 15.73 22.75
C SER A 33 67.82 15.80 22.33
N SER A 34 67.23 16.97 22.07
CA SER A 34 67.37 17.91 20.92
C SER A 34 67.19 17.23 19.55
N SER A 35 66.31 17.62 18.63
CA SER A 35 65.31 18.68 18.56
C SER A 35 64.52 18.50 17.24
N ILE A 36 63.21 18.75 17.29
CA ILE A 36 62.31 19.25 16.22
C ILE A 36 62.05 18.35 14.98
N SER A 37 60.79 17.93 14.82
CA SER A 37 59.91 18.24 13.65
C SER A 37 58.69 17.30 13.53
N PHE A 38 57.49 17.92 13.59
CA PHE A 38 56.22 17.60 12.90
C PHE A 38 55.75 16.13 12.68
N ARG A 39 54.60 15.74 13.26
CA ARG A 39 53.35 15.32 12.55
C ARG A 39 52.37 14.46 13.40
N ASN A 40 51.08 14.72 13.13
CA ASN A 40 49.93 13.79 13.14
C ASN A 40 49.36 13.25 14.45
N SER A 41 48.39 14.01 14.98
CA SER A 41 47.28 13.50 15.81
C SER A 41 46.23 12.76 14.95
N PHE A 42 46.63 11.65 14.32
CA PHE A 42 45.73 10.72 13.61
C PHE A 42 45.78 9.29 14.21
N ALA A 43 46.50 9.10 15.32
CA ALA A 43 46.81 7.77 15.87
C ALA A 43 46.30 7.54 17.31
N ARG A 44 45.24 8.24 17.74
CA ARG A 44 44.61 7.99 19.06
C ARG A 44 43.14 7.59 19.04
N GLU A 45 42.51 7.51 17.87
CA GLU A 45 41.10 7.09 17.75
C GLU A 45 40.89 5.69 17.15
N ILE A 46 41.97 4.94 16.90
CA ILE A 46 41.90 3.59 16.29
C ILE A 46 41.99 2.46 17.33
N TRP A 47 42.25 2.76 18.61
CA TRP A 47 42.47 1.72 19.64
C TRP A 47 41.26 1.44 20.57
N GLY A 48 40.06 1.91 20.22
CA GLY A 48 38.81 1.57 20.91
C GLY A 48 37.94 0.52 20.21
N LEU A 49 38.34 0.05 19.02
CA LEU A 49 37.52 -0.76 18.12
C LEU A 49 38.10 -2.18 17.89
N VAL A 50 38.68 -2.78 18.94
CA VAL A 50 39.15 -4.17 18.90
C VAL A 50 38.65 -4.93 20.13
N GLN A 51 37.33 -5.17 20.19
CA GLN A 51 36.74 -6.35 20.84
C GLN A 51 35.25 -6.48 20.48
N SER A 52 34.95 -6.96 19.28
CA SER A 52 34.09 -8.14 19.11
C SER A 52 34.14 -8.61 17.66
N LYS A 53 34.48 -9.90 17.50
CA LYS A 53 34.60 -10.63 16.24
C LYS A 53 33.20 -10.78 15.63
N SER A 54 32.99 -10.24 14.43
CA SER A 54 32.93 -10.98 13.15
C SER A 54 31.83 -12.05 13.07
N LEU A 55 30.84 -11.80 12.19
CA LEU A 55 30.47 -12.73 11.12
C LEU A 55 29.96 -11.93 9.91
N THR A 56 30.50 -12.29 8.75
CA THR A 56 30.37 -11.64 7.44
C THR A 56 29.19 -12.17 6.63
N SER A 57 28.72 -11.33 5.70
CA SER A 57 28.14 -11.68 4.38
C SER A 57 26.63 -11.97 4.28
N ARG A 58 25.83 -10.98 3.83
CA ARG A 58 25.42 -10.78 2.41
C ARG A 58 24.34 -9.70 2.32
N ARG A 59 24.55 -8.76 1.40
CA ARG A 59 23.58 -7.76 0.92
C ARG A 59 22.28 -8.43 0.48
N THR A 60 21.16 -7.99 1.04
CA THR A 60 19.88 -7.83 0.35
C THR A 60 19.20 -6.61 0.96
N ASP A 61 19.13 -5.52 0.21
CA ASP A 61 18.34 -4.35 0.56
C ASP A 61 16.86 -4.73 0.51
N MET A 62 16.32 -5.15 1.64
CA MET A 62 14.88 -5.23 1.84
C MET A 62 14.37 -3.86 2.27
N ILE A 63 13.69 -3.19 1.35
CA ILE A 63 12.77 -2.09 1.62
C ILE A 63 11.77 -2.61 2.68
N ARG A 64 11.94 -2.17 3.93
CA ARG A 64 10.96 -2.41 4.97
C ARG A 64 9.76 -1.50 4.69
N PRO A 65 8.53 -2.02 4.52
CA PRO A 65 7.37 -1.16 4.52
C PRO A 65 7.24 -0.61 5.95
N VAL A 66 7.52 0.68 6.11
CA VAL A 66 7.24 1.39 7.37
C VAL A 66 5.72 1.44 7.50
N VAL A 67 5.20 0.61 8.41
CA VAL A 67 3.78 0.54 8.75
C VAL A 67 3.43 1.84 9.47
N VAL A 68 2.72 2.72 8.77
CA VAL A 68 2.06 3.89 9.36
C VAL A 68 0.89 3.38 10.20
N ARG A 69 0.79 3.80 11.47
CA ARG A 69 -0.31 3.40 12.34
C ARG A 69 -1.63 3.97 11.84
N ALA A 70 -2.70 3.16 11.89
CA ALA A 70 -4.08 3.54 11.58
C ALA A 70 -4.65 4.68 12.48
N GLU A 71 -3.87 5.16 13.46
CA GLU A 71 -4.27 6.17 14.45
C GLU A 71 -4.62 7.54 13.83
N MET A 72 -4.13 7.87 12.63
CA MET A 72 -4.23 9.21 12.04
C MET A 72 -5.61 9.57 11.46
N PHE A 73 -6.42 8.57 11.07
CA PHE A 73 -7.78 8.76 10.54
C PHE A 73 -8.85 8.21 11.49
N GLY A 74 -8.49 7.91 12.74
CA GLY A 74 -9.32 7.10 13.65
C GLY A 74 -10.78 7.57 13.81
N GLN A 75 -11.04 8.88 13.77
CA GLN A 75 -12.41 9.41 13.83
C GLN A 75 -13.21 9.11 12.56
N LEU A 76 -12.61 9.31 11.38
CA LEU A 76 -13.25 8.97 10.11
C LEU A 76 -13.40 7.44 9.98
N THR A 77 -12.37 6.68 10.33
CA THR A 77 -12.40 5.21 10.31
C THR A 77 -13.49 4.65 11.24
N SER A 78 -13.59 5.14 12.49
CA SER A 78 -14.62 4.67 13.44
C SER A 78 -16.05 5.05 13.02
N GLY A 79 -16.24 6.23 12.45
CA GLY A 79 -17.53 6.63 11.88
C GLY A 79 -17.95 5.75 10.71
N LEU A 80 -17.01 5.37 9.85
CA LEU A 80 -17.23 4.43 8.74
C LEU A 80 -17.50 3.01 9.25
N GLU A 81 -16.77 2.53 10.27
CA GLU A 81 -17.01 1.22 10.90
C GLU A 81 -18.43 1.09 11.47
N SER A 82 -18.97 2.15 12.08
CA SER A 82 -20.36 2.19 12.55
C SER A 82 -21.33 1.95 11.39
N ALA A 83 -21.10 2.58 10.23
CA ALA A 83 -21.94 2.42 9.05
C ALA A 83 -21.91 0.96 8.53
N TRP A 84 -20.74 0.32 8.50
CA TRP A 84 -20.58 -1.07 8.05
C TRP A 84 -21.30 -2.06 8.98
N ASN A 85 -21.22 -1.85 10.29
CA ASN A 85 -21.81 -2.74 11.28
C ASN A 85 -23.34 -2.85 11.14
N LYS A 86 -24.00 -1.80 10.65
CA LYS A 86 -25.45 -1.79 10.42
C LYS A 86 -25.86 -2.66 9.23
N LEU A 87 -24.98 -2.83 8.24
CA LEU A 87 -25.25 -3.60 7.02
C LEU A 87 -24.89 -5.08 7.13
N LYS A 88 -24.22 -5.52 8.21
CA LYS A 88 -23.81 -6.92 8.40
C LYS A 88 -24.96 -7.93 8.41
N ARG A 89 -26.19 -7.47 8.67
CA ARG A 89 -27.39 -8.31 8.77
C ARG A 89 -28.25 -8.27 7.51
N GLU A 90 -27.90 -7.42 6.55
CA GLU A 90 -28.64 -7.24 5.30
C GLU A 90 -28.08 -8.20 4.24
N GLU A 91 -28.97 -8.78 3.42
CA GLU A 91 -28.59 -9.68 2.32
C GLU A 91 -28.47 -8.96 0.97
N VAL A 92 -29.14 -7.81 0.80
CA VAL A 92 -29.17 -7.01 -0.43
C VAL A 92 -29.14 -5.52 -0.08
N LEU A 93 -28.42 -4.70 -0.85
CA LEU A 93 -28.47 -3.24 -0.72
C LEU A 93 -29.74 -2.70 -1.41
N THR A 94 -30.65 -2.12 -0.62
CA THR A 94 -31.88 -1.47 -1.11
C THR A 94 -31.84 0.03 -0.82
N LYS A 95 -32.80 0.78 -1.39
CA LYS A 95 -32.91 2.22 -1.12
C LYS A 95 -33.22 2.51 0.34
N GLU A 96 -33.93 1.61 1.01
CA GLU A 96 -34.39 1.79 2.38
C GLU A 96 -33.28 1.49 3.40
N ASN A 97 -32.51 0.42 3.21
CA ASN A 97 -31.50 0.01 4.18
C ASN A 97 -30.18 0.81 4.08
N ILE A 98 -29.93 1.50 2.96
CA ILE A 98 -28.70 2.28 2.76
C ILE A 98 -28.76 3.68 3.38
N VAL A 99 -29.95 4.22 3.67
CA VAL A 99 -30.13 5.61 4.16
C VAL A 99 -29.37 5.87 5.45
N GLU A 100 -29.47 4.95 6.41
CA GLU A 100 -28.85 5.11 7.73
C GLU A 100 -27.32 5.01 7.66
N PRO A 101 -26.71 3.99 7.01
CA PRO A 101 -25.27 3.97 6.75
C PRO A 101 -24.74 5.22 6.05
N MET A 102 -25.45 5.73 5.03
CA MET A 102 -25.03 6.95 4.33
C MET A 102 -25.10 8.21 5.21
N ARG A 103 -26.02 8.25 6.17
CA ARG A 103 -26.09 9.32 7.16
C ARG A 103 -24.90 9.30 8.11
N ASP A 104 -24.45 8.11 8.53
CA ASP A 104 -23.26 7.94 9.36
C ASP A 104 -21.99 8.32 8.60
N ILE A 105 -21.85 7.86 7.35
CA ILE A 105 -20.74 8.25 6.46
C ILE A 105 -20.70 9.77 6.28
N ARG A 106 -21.86 10.40 6.03
CA ARG A 106 -21.97 11.86 5.93
C ARG A 106 -21.51 12.56 7.20
N ARG A 107 -21.90 12.06 8.37
CA ARG A 107 -21.49 12.62 9.66
C ARG A 107 -19.99 12.50 9.86
N ALA A 108 -19.42 11.32 9.60
CA ALA A 108 -17.99 11.06 9.73
C ALA A 108 -17.15 11.99 8.83
N LEU A 109 -17.58 12.21 7.59
CA LEU A 109 -16.90 13.14 6.68
C LEU A 109 -16.99 14.61 7.15
N LEU A 110 -18.11 15.02 7.74
CA LEU A 110 -18.25 16.38 8.27
C LEU A 110 -17.43 16.59 9.55
N GLU A 111 -17.38 15.59 10.44
CA GLU A 111 -16.52 15.60 11.63
C GLU A 111 -15.03 15.63 11.27
N ALA A 112 -14.70 15.02 10.12
CA ALA A 112 -13.39 15.09 9.48
C ALA A 112 -13.08 16.43 8.77
N ASP A 113 -13.89 17.47 9.01
CA ASP A 113 -13.79 18.80 8.42
C ASP A 113 -13.80 18.83 6.88
N VAL A 114 -14.41 17.84 6.23
CA VAL A 114 -14.67 17.88 4.79
C VAL A 114 -15.74 18.95 4.51
N SER A 115 -15.58 19.71 3.43
CA SER A 115 -16.56 20.75 3.09
C SER A 115 -17.92 20.15 2.73
N LEU A 116 -19.00 20.79 3.20
CA LEU A 116 -20.36 20.31 2.99
C LEU A 116 -20.74 20.08 1.51
N PRO A 117 -20.32 20.91 0.53
CA PRO A 117 -20.58 20.64 -0.89
C PRO A 117 -19.94 19.32 -1.36
N VAL A 118 -18.70 19.06 -0.94
CA VAL A 118 -17.96 17.83 -1.29
C VAL A 118 -18.64 16.61 -0.66
N VAL A 119 -19.00 16.69 0.62
CA VAL A 119 -19.72 15.59 1.31
C VAL A 119 -21.05 15.28 0.64
N ARG A 120 -21.84 16.30 0.27
CA ARG A 120 -23.13 16.09 -0.40
C ARG A 120 -22.97 15.35 -1.73
N ARG A 121 -22.00 15.75 -2.55
CA ARG A 121 -21.74 15.10 -3.85
C ARG A 121 -21.22 13.67 -3.67
N PHE A 122 -20.29 13.47 -2.75
CA PHE A 122 -19.77 12.15 -2.41
C PHE A 122 -20.90 11.19 -1.98
N VAL A 123 -21.72 11.60 -1.02
CA VAL A 123 -22.83 10.78 -0.51
C VAL A 123 -23.84 10.45 -1.61
N GLN A 124 -24.15 11.41 -2.48
CA GLN A 124 -25.05 11.18 -3.62
C GLN A 124 -24.47 10.14 -4.58
N SER A 125 -23.22 10.31 -5.00
CA SER A 125 -22.53 9.40 -5.92
C SER A 125 -22.43 7.97 -5.37
N VAL A 126 -22.05 7.81 -4.10
CA VAL A 126 -22.03 6.50 -3.43
C VAL A 126 -23.42 5.88 -3.38
N THR A 127 -24.46 6.66 -3.05
CA THR A 127 -25.84 6.16 -2.98
C THR A 127 -26.31 5.66 -4.35
N ASP A 128 -26.06 6.43 -5.41
CA ASP A 128 -26.45 6.09 -6.78
C ASP A 128 -25.71 4.84 -7.29
N LYS A 129 -24.43 4.67 -6.92
CA LYS A 129 -23.62 3.48 -7.26
C LYS A 129 -23.96 2.25 -6.41
N ALA A 130 -24.45 2.43 -5.19
CA ALA A 130 -24.76 1.32 -4.29
C ALA A 130 -26.18 0.80 -4.46
N VAL A 131 -27.11 1.65 -4.86
CA VAL A 131 -28.51 1.27 -5.14
C VAL A 131 -28.61 0.63 -6.52
N GLY A 132 -29.13 -0.60 -6.58
CA GLY A 132 -29.42 -1.28 -7.85
C GLY A 132 -28.26 -2.09 -8.44
N VAL A 133 -27.07 -2.06 -7.81
CA VAL A 133 -26.03 -3.05 -8.09
C VAL A 133 -26.40 -4.33 -7.36
N GLY A 134 -26.88 -5.33 -8.12
CA GLY A 134 -27.11 -6.66 -7.59
C GLY A 134 -25.85 -7.16 -6.88
N VAL A 135 -26.02 -7.68 -5.66
CA VAL A 135 -24.89 -8.18 -4.87
C VAL A 135 -24.10 -9.17 -5.72
N THR A 136 -22.81 -8.89 -5.94
CA THR A 136 -21.96 -9.85 -6.66
C THR A 136 -22.02 -11.16 -5.89
N ARG A 137 -22.40 -12.27 -6.54
CA ARG A 137 -22.57 -13.56 -5.86
C ARG A 137 -21.31 -13.87 -5.02
N GLY A 138 -21.48 -14.11 -3.73
CA GLY A 138 -20.37 -14.43 -2.81
C GLY A 138 -19.67 -13.23 -2.14
N VAL A 139 -20.01 -11.98 -2.48
CA VAL A 139 -19.55 -10.79 -1.75
C VAL A 139 -20.66 -10.32 -0.81
N LYS A 140 -20.33 -9.99 0.44
CA LYS A 140 -21.34 -9.50 1.39
C LYS A 140 -21.69 -8.01 1.11
N PRO A 141 -22.93 -7.56 1.38
CA PRO A 141 -23.34 -6.17 1.16
C PRO A 141 -22.47 -5.12 1.85
N ASP A 142 -21.99 -5.39 3.07
CA ASP A 142 -21.08 -4.50 3.80
C ASP A 142 -19.74 -4.33 3.06
N GLN A 143 -19.16 -5.42 2.55
CA GLN A 143 -17.92 -5.40 1.78
C GLN A 143 -18.09 -4.69 0.43
N GLN A 144 -19.24 -4.86 -0.22
CA GLN A 144 -19.56 -4.17 -1.46
C GLN A 144 -19.67 -2.67 -1.24
N LEU A 145 -20.36 -2.22 -0.19
CA LEU A 145 -20.44 -0.79 0.11
C LEU A 145 -19.07 -0.20 0.45
N VAL A 146 -18.24 -0.92 1.22
CA VAL A 146 -16.85 -0.51 1.50
C VAL A 146 -16.07 -0.31 0.20
N LYS A 147 -16.21 -1.21 -0.77
CA LYS A 147 -15.58 -1.06 -2.08
C LYS A 147 -16.09 0.17 -2.83
N ILE A 148 -17.39 0.39 -2.89
CA ILE A 148 -17.97 1.56 -3.58
C ILE A 148 -17.47 2.86 -2.95
N VAL A 149 -17.43 2.91 -1.62
CA VAL A 149 -16.92 4.07 -0.87
C VAL A 149 -15.43 4.26 -1.12
N HIS A 150 -14.64 3.19 -1.13
CA HIS A 150 -13.22 3.25 -1.49
C HIS A 150 -13.01 3.82 -2.89
N ASP A 151 -13.68 3.26 -3.88
CA ASP A 151 -13.51 3.66 -5.28
C ASP A 151 -13.94 5.12 -5.49
N GLU A 152 -14.99 5.56 -4.79
CA GLU A 152 -15.40 6.95 -4.79
C GLU A 152 -14.36 7.87 -4.10
N LEU A 153 -13.79 7.46 -2.97
CA LEU A 153 -12.74 8.23 -2.29
C LEU A 153 -11.50 8.37 -3.18
N VAL A 154 -11.13 7.31 -3.90
CA VAL A 154 -10.03 7.32 -4.88
C VAL A 154 -10.32 8.32 -6.00
N GLN A 155 -11.52 8.27 -6.59
CA GLN A 155 -11.94 9.22 -7.63
C GLN A 155 -11.93 10.66 -7.12
N LEU A 156 -12.47 10.90 -5.92
CA LEU A 156 -12.51 12.22 -5.30
C LEU A 156 -11.11 12.82 -5.08
N MET A 157 -10.11 11.98 -4.78
CA MET A 157 -8.72 12.40 -4.55
C MET A 157 -7.87 12.52 -5.82
N GLY A 158 -8.40 12.17 -6.99
CA GLY A 158 -7.70 12.35 -8.27
C GLY A 158 -7.59 11.10 -9.13
N GLY A 159 -8.06 9.95 -8.64
CA GLY A 159 -7.99 8.67 -9.34
C GLY A 159 -6.58 8.10 -9.32
N GLU A 160 -5.79 8.45 -10.33
CA GLU A 160 -4.45 7.91 -10.54
C GLU A 160 -3.34 8.83 -10.02
N VAL A 161 -2.15 8.26 -9.88
CA VAL A 161 -0.94 8.99 -9.47
C VAL A 161 -0.59 10.01 -10.55
N SER A 162 -0.54 11.29 -10.18
CA SER A 162 -0.09 12.36 -11.09
C SER A 162 1.37 12.71 -10.83
N GLU A 163 2.21 12.55 -11.84
CA GLU A 163 3.60 12.96 -11.80
C GLU A 163 3.78 14.48 -11.99
N LEU A 164 4.98 14.97 -11.68
CA LEU A 164 5.39 16.34 -11.95
C LEU A 164 5.78 16.48 -13.42
N THR A 165 5.31 17.56 -14.07
CA THR A 165 5.66 17.85 -15.46
C THR A 165 7.00 18.56 -15.51
N PHE A 166 7.86 18.13 -16.44
CA PHE A 166 9.14 18.77 -16.71
C PHE A 166 9.09 19.53 -18.03
N ALA A 167 9.88 20.58 -18.14
CA ALA A 167 10.01 21.34 -19.38
C ALA A 167 10.71 20.50 -20.46
N ASN A 168 10.23 20.58 -21.70
CA ASN A 168 10.86 19.91 -22.84
C ASN A 168 12.24 20.48 -23.19
N SER A 169 12.48 21.76 -22.86
CA SER A 169 13.72 22.46 -23.14
C SER A 169 14.02 23.50 -22.06
N GLY A 170 15.28 23.56 -21.62
CA GLY A 170 15.73 24.50 -20.58
C GLY A 170 15.32 24.08 -19.16
N PRO A 171 15.57 24.95 -18.16
CA PRO A 171 15.20 24.67 -16.77
C PRO A 171 13.69 24.54 -16.61
N THR A 172 13.25 23.51 -15.89
CA THR A 172 11.88 23.37 -15.41
C THR A 172 11.65 24.37 -14.29
N VAL A 173 10.62 25.22 -14.41
CA VAL A 173 10.31 26.23 -13.40
C VAL A 173 9.08 25.82 -12.61
N ILE A 174 9.24 25.73 -11.29
CA ILE A 174 8.17 25.38 -10.35
C ILE A 174 7.92 26.57 -9.44
N LEU A 175 6.71 27.13 -9.52
CA LEU A 175 6.25 28.22 -8.68
C LEU A 175 5.42 27.64 -7.52
N LEU A 176 5.87 27.82 -6.27
CA LEU A 176 5.06 27.45 -5.11
C LEU A 176 4.16 28.61 -4.71
N ALA A 177 2.88 28.31 -4.47
CA ALA A 177 1.89 29.27 -3.95
C ALA A 177 1.14 28.65 -2.77
N GLY A 178 0.49 29.48 -1.95
CA GLY A 178 -0.35 29.02 -0.83
C GLY A 178 -0.39 30.00 0.35
N LEU A 179 -1.17 29.66 1.37
CA LEU A 179 -1.30 30.49 2.57
C LEU A 179 0.01 30.65 3.33
N GLN A 180 0.02 31.57 4.28
CA GLN A 180 1.06 31.65 5.30
C GLN A 180 1.02 30.41 6.21
N GLY A 181 2.18 29.93 6.66
CA GLY A 181 2.26 28.84 7.65
C GLY A 181 2.01 27.42 7.14
N VAL A 182 1.68 27.23 5.86
CA VAL A 182 1.46 25.89 5.25
C VAL A 182 2.75 25.14 4.90
N GLY A 183 3.91 25.77 5.11
CA GLY A 183 5.22 25.13 4.93
C GLY A 183 5.86 25.29 3.55
N LYS A 184 5.52 26.32 2.75
CA LYS A 184 6.08 26.57 1.41
C LYS A 184 7.62 26.57 1.34
N THR A 185 8.27 27.34 2.22
CA THR A 185 9.74 27.40 2.31
C THR A 185 10.37 26.04 2.62
N THR A 186 9.76 25.28 3.53
CA THR A 186 10.20 23.91 3.86
C THR A 186 9.97 22.95 2.68
N VAL A 187 8.83 23.08 2.00
CA VAL A 187 8.52 22.28 0.80
C VAL A 187 9.50 22.59 -0.33
N CYS A 188 9.98 23.84 -0.49
CA CYS A 188 11.01 24.15 -1.47
C CYS A 188 12.27 23.31 -1.26
N ALA A 189 12.77 23.24 -0.02
CA ALA A 189 13.97 22.47 0.32
C ALA A 189 13.76 20.95 0.17
N LYS A 190 12.59 20.45 0.58
CA LYS A 190 12.21 19.05 0.38
C LYS A 190 12.09 18.69 -1.09
N LEU A 191 11.50 19.57 -1.90
CA LEU A 191 11.33 19.36 -3.33
C LEU A 191 12.68 19.37 -4.05
N ALA A 192 13.59 20.27 -3.67
CA ALA A 192 14.97 20.25 -4.11
C ALA A 192 15.67 18.92 -3.75
N THR A 193 15.48 18.42 -2.53
CA THR A 193 16.02 17.12 -2.10
C THR A 193 15.44 15.97 -2.93
N TYR A 194 14.12 16.00 -3.18
CA TYR A 194 13.39 15.01 -3.97
C TYR A 194 13.95 14.93 -5.40
N PHE A 195 14.19 16.06 -6.06
CA PHE A 195 14.79 16.10 -7.40
C PHE A 195 16.28 15.74 -7.41
N LYS A 196 17.04 16.13 -6.39
CA LYS A 196 18.46 15.74 -6.24
C LYS A 196 18.61 14.22 -6.17
N LYS A 197 17.70 13.52 -5.47
CA LYS A 197 17.63 12.05 -5.46
C LYS A 197 17.36 11.43 -6.83
N GLN A 198 16.71 12.18 -7.74
CA GLN A 198 16.48 11.78 -9.13
C GLN A 198 17.65 12.18 -10.06
N GLY A 199 18.75 12.71 -9.51
CA GLY A 199 19.92 13.13 -10.27
C GLY A 199 19.78 14.47 -11.00
N LYS A 200 18.78 15.29 -10.63
CA LYS A 200 18.56 16.62 -11.23
C LYS A 200 19.25 17.71 -10.43
N SER A 201 19.90 18.64 -11.12
CA SER A 201 20.43 19.86 -10.50
C SER A 201 19.30 20.83 -10.20
N CYS A 202 19.32 21.44 -9.01
CA CYS A 202 18.27 22.34 -8.55
C CYS A 202 18.84 23.70 -8.16
N MET A 203 18.00 24.73 -8.22
CA MET A 203 18.26 26.03 -7.62
C MET A 203 16.98 26.56 -6.97
N LEU A 204 17.11 27.11 -5.76
CA LEU A 204 16.02 27.78 -5.06
C LEU A 204 16.06 29.28 -5.34
N VAL A 205 14.91 29.93 -5.40
CA VAL A 205 14.80 31.38 -5.57
C VAL A 205 13.96 31.94 -4.42
N ALA A 206 14.54 32.88 -3.66
CA ALA A 206 13.91 33.49 -2.50
C ALA A 206 12.99 34.65 -2.92
N GLY A 207 11.72 34.34 -3.22
CA GLY A 207 10.70 35.34 -3.58
C GLY A 207 9.81 35.82 -2.42
N ASP A 208 9.98 35.28 -1.19
CA ASP A 208 9.33 35.80 0.02
C ASP A 208 10.18 36.92 0.63
N VAL A 209 9.95 38.15 0.17
CA VAL A 209 10.64 39.36 0.65
C VAL A 209 9.95 40.04 1.83
N TYR A 210 8.73 39.60 2.17
CA TYR A 210 7.90 40.25 3.19
C TYR A 210 8.08 39.63 4.56
N ARG A 211 8.29 38.31 4.63
CA ARG A 211 8.43 37.63 5.90
C ARG A 211 9.84 37.84 6.46
N PRO A 212 9.98 38.27 7.73
CA PRO A 212 11.28 38.42 8.37
C PRO A 212 12.09 37.13 8.33
N ALA A 213 13.37 37.24 7.97
CA ALA A 213 14.32 36.13 7.86
C ALA A 213 13.90 34.99 6.91
N ALA A 214 12.93 35.18 6.01
CA ALA A 214 12.52 34.14 5.06
C ALA A 214 13.63 33.80 4.06
N ILE A 215 14.35 34.82 3.57
CA ILE A 215 15.52 34.65 2.70
C ILE A 215 16.61 33.87 3.44
N ASP A 216 16.91 34.22 4.68
CA ASP A 216 17.90 33.54 5.51
C ASP A 216 17.49 32.10 5.81
N GLN A 217 16.22 31.88 6.13
CA GLN A 217 15.64 30.56 6.35
C GLN A 217 15.82 29.68 5.10
N LEU A 218 15.43 30.17 3.92
CA LEU A 218 15.61 29.43 2.67
C LEU A 218 17.08 29.18 2.36
N THR A 219 17.96 30.13 2.66
CA THR A 219 19.42 30.00 2.47
C THR A 219 20.02 28.93 3.38
N ILE A 220 19.61 28.87 4.66
CA ILE A 220 20.04 27.83 5.60
C ILE A 220 19.56 26.47 5.11
N LEU A 221 18.29 26.37 4.70
CA LEU A 221 17.73 25.14 4.16
C LEU A 221 18.43 24.68 2.88
N GLY A 222 18.70 25.61 1.96
CA GLY A 222 19.46 25.34 0.73
C GLY A 222 20.87 24.82 1.02
N LYS A 223 21.58 25.41 1.98
CA LYS A 223 22.88 24.90 2.45
C LYS A 223 22.76 23.50 3.06
N GLN A 224 21.72 23.24 3.86
CA GLN A 224 21.48 21.93 4.47
C GLN A 224 21.28 20.82 3.45
N VAL A 225 20.62 21.11 2.32
CA VAL A 225 20.39 20.13 1.24
C VAL A 225 21.42 20.22 0.12
N ASP A 226 22.41 21.11 0.27
CA ASP A 226 23.46 21.40 -0.71
C ASP A 226 22.87 21.75 -2.09
N VAL A 227 22.05 22.80 -2.11
CA VAL A 227 21.39 23.39 -3.28
C VAL A 227 21.58 24.91 -3.26
N PRO A 228 22.02 25.53 -4.37
CA PRO A 228 22.21 26.98 -4.44
C PRO A 228 20.88 27.72 -4.29
N VAL A 229 20.93 28.86 -3.59
CA VAL A 229 19.79 29.77 -3.39
C VAL A 229 20.13 31.12 -4.02
N TYR A 230 19.24 31.61 -4.89
CA TYR A 230 19.29 32.96 -5.41
C TYR A 230 18.48 33.91 -4.54
N ALA A 231 19.08 35.03 -4.14
CA ALA A 231 18.45 36.08 -3.35
C ALA A 231 19.01 37.44 -3.77
N ALA A 232 18.15 38.48 -3.76
CA ALA A 232 18.53 39.85 -4.10
C ALA A 232 18.13 40.87 -3.00
N GLY A 233 18.00 40.40 -1.75
CA GLY A 233 17.56 41.22 -0.62
C GLY A 233 16.04 41.45 -0.58
N THR A 234 15.60 42.35 0.31
CA THR A 234 14.18 42.64 0.57
C THR A 234 13.64 43.83 -0.21
N ASP A 235 14.51 44.71 -0.73
CA ASP A 235 14.12 45.96 -1.39
C ASP A 235 13.76 45.76 -2.89
N VAL A 236 13.95 44.54 -3.40
CA VAL A 236 13.71 44.19 -4.80
C VAL A 236 12.35 43.49 -4.94
N LYS A 237 11.57 43.88 -5.95
CA LYS A 237 10.28 43.24 -6.23
C LYS A 237 10.44 41.73 -6.51
N PRO A 238 9.57 40.86 -5.98
CA PRO A 238 9.58 39.41 -6.23
C PRO A 238 9.62 39.01 -7.70
N SER A 239 8.93 39.74 -8.59
CA SER A 239 8.96 39.49 -10.05
C SER A 239 10.36 39.64 -10.65
N VAL A 240 11.12 40.62 -10.17
CA VAL A 240 12.50 40.88 -10.60
C VAL A 240 13.44 39.81 -10.04
N ILE A 241 13.30 39.45 -8.75
CA ILE A 241 14.10 38.39 -8.12
C ILE A 241 13.88 37.06 -8.85
N ALA A 242 12.62 36.72 -9.12
CA ALA A 242 12.25 35.53 -9.87
C ALA A 242 12.91 35.48 -11.25
N LYS A 243 12.83 36.59 -12.00
CA LYS A 243 13.43 36.70 -13.34
C LYS A 243 14.95 36.53 -13.31
N GLN A 244 15.63 37.24 -12.41
CA GLN A 244 17.08 37.20 -12.30
C GLN A 244 17.57 35.82 -11.85
N GLY A 245 16.86 35.18 -10.90
CA GLY A 245 17.13 33.81 -10.50
C GLY A 245 16.97 32.81 -11.66
N PHE A 246 15.92 32.96 -12.46
CA PHE A 246 15.75 32.12 -13.66
C PHE A 246 16.87 32.31 -14.69
N GLU A 247 17.32 33.54 -14.92
CA GLU A 247 18.44 33.83 -15.81
C GLU A 247 19.77 33.25 -15.28
N GLU A 248 19.99 33.31 -13.97
CA GLU A 248 21.16 32.69 -13.33
C GLU A 248 21.14 31.16 -13.45
N ALA A 249 19.99 30.53 -13.23
CA ALA A 249 19.81 29.10 -13.42
C ALA A 249 20.12 28.66 -14.85
N LYS A 250 19.67 29.44 -15.86
CA LYS A 250 20.03 29.20 -17.26
C LYS A 250 21.54 29.28 -17.51
N LYS A 251 22.21 30.30 -16.97
CA LYS A 251 23.68 30.46 -17.08
C LYS A 251 24.42 29.28 -16.45
N LYS A 252 23.95 28.82 -15.29
CA LYS A 252 24.51 27.68 -14.55
C LYS A 252 24.07 26.31 -15.07
N LYS A 253 23.23 26.25 -16.11
CA LYS A 253 22.67 25.01 -16.68
C LYS A 253 21.97 24.12 -15.64
N ILE A 254 21.20 24.75 -14.77
CA ILE A 254 20.39 24.06 -13.76
C ILE A 254 19.17 23.42 -14.43
N ASP A 255 18.78 22.22 -13.98
CA ASP A 255 17.64 21.48 -14.53
C ASP A 255 16.29 21.97 -13.97
N VAL A 256 16.24 22.29 -12.66
CA VAL A 256 15.01 22.68 -11.97
C VAL A 256 15.20 23.95 -11.14
N VAL A 257 14.29 24.91 -11.32
CA VAL A 257 14.23 26.15 -10.54
C VAL A 257 12.96 26.14 -9.71
N ILE A 258 13.10 26.24 -8.39
CA ILE A 258 11.98 26.26 -7.45
C ILE A 258 11.89 27.66 -6.83
N VAL A 259 10.75 28.31 -7.01
CA VAL A 259 10.52 29.68 -6.54
C VAL A 259 9.65 29.63 -5.28
N ASP A 260 10.23 30.03 -4.13
CA ASP A 260 9.48 30.23 -2.89
C ASP A 260 8.81 31.60 -2.97
N THR A 261 7.51 31.66 -2.70
CA THR A 261 6.76 32.93 -2.68
C THR A 261 6.22 33.21 -1.30
N ALA A 262 5.92 34.47 -1.01
CA ALA A 262 5.28 34.84 0.24
C ALA A 262 3.96 34.08 0.46
N GLY A 263 3.65 33.80 1.73
CA GLY A 263 2.31 33.33 2.09
C GLY A 263 1.28 34.41 1.84
N ARG A 264 0.24 34.10 1.06
CA ARG A 264 -0.79 35.08 0.71
C ARG A 264 -2.11 34.71 1.38
N LEU A 265 -2.70 35.65 2.10
CA LEU A 265 -4.08 35.54 2.57
C LEU A 265 -5.02 35.73 1.37
N GLN A 266 -6.10 34.96 1.29
CA GLN A 266 -7.07 35.00 0.18
C GLN A 266 -7.74 36.37 -0.03
N ILE A 267 -7.52 37.32 0.90
CA ILE A 267 -8.18 38.62 0.95
C ILE A 267 -7.26 39.73 0.40
N ASP A 268 -5.96 39.48 0.23
CA ASP A 268 -5.01 40.51 -0.23
C ASP A 268 -4.84 40.52 -1.75
N LYS A 269 -5.60 41.40 -2.41
CA LYS A 269 -5.56 41.59 -3.86
C LYS A 269 -4.20 42.06 -4.38
N ALA A 270 -3.50 42.92 -3.64
CA ALA A 270 -2.20 43.44 -4.05
C ALA A 270 -1.17 42.31 -4.09
N MET A 271 -1.20 41.43 -3.08
CA MET A 271 -0.38 40.23 -3.07
C MET A 271 -0.73 39.28 -4.22
N MET A 272 -2.00 39.05 -4.52
CA MET A 272 -2.39 38.18 -5.63
C MET A 272 -1.94 38.72 -6.99
N ASP A 273 -2.01 40.04 -7.19
CA ASP A 273 -1.57 40.69 -8.43
C ASP A 273 -0.05 40.60 -8.62
N GLU A 274 0.73 40.68 -7.55
CA GLU A 274 2.17 40.43 -7.61
C GLU A 274 2.50 38.97 -7.97
N LEU A 275 1.73 38.00 -7.45
CA LEU A 275 1.92 36.59 -7.84
C LEU A 275 1.60 36.37 -9.32
N LYS A 276 0.60 37.07 -9.85
CA LYS A 276 0.29 37.07 -11.29
C LYS A 276 1.46 37.65 -12.08
N GLU A 277 2.07 38.73 -11.61
CA GLU A 277 3.26 39.33 -12.23
C GLU A 277 4.43 38.33 -12.26
N VAL A 278 4.73 37.69 -11.13
CA VAL A 278 5.78 36.64 -11.05
C VAL A 278 5.48 35.50 -12.02
N LYS A 279 4.24 35.01 -12.07
CA LYS A 279 3.82 33.95 -12.98
C LYS A 279 3.98 34.37 -14.44
N GLN A 280 3.59 35.59 -14.81
CA GLN A 280 3.70 36.11 -16.17
C GLN A 280 5.15 36.20 -16.64
N VAL A 281 6.04 36.70 -15.77
CA VAL A 281 7.46 36.86 -16.09
C VAL A 281 8.18 35.52 -16.22
N LEU A 282 7.83 34.54 -15.39
CA LEU A 282 8.47 33.22 -15.39
C LEU A 282 7.90 32.23 -16.40
N ASN A 283 6.61 32.34 -16.73
CA ASN A 283 5.84 31.31 -17.44
C ASN A 283 6.13 29.89 -16.91
N PRO A 284 5.82 29.61 -15.63
CA PRO A 284 6.26 28.40 -14.95
C PRO A 284 5.66 27.13 -15.57
N THR A 285 6.45 26.06 -15.59
CA THR A 285 6.02 24.73 -16.04
C THR A 285 4.97 24.15 -15.09
N GLU A 286 5.17 24.36 -13.80
CA GLU A 286 4.24 23.93 -12.74
C GLU A 286 3.98 25.08 -11.78
N VAL A 287 2.71 25.27 -11.43
CA VAL A 287 2.26 26.14 -10.34
C VAL A 287 1.63 25.24 -9.29
N LEU A 288 2.38 24.97 -8.22
CA LEU A 288 1.97 24.03 -7.19
C LEU A 288 1.41 24.77 -5.99
N LEU A 289 0.15 24.47 -5.65
CA LEU A 289 -0.49 24.99 -4.45
C LEU A 289 -0.11 24.13 -3.25
N VAL A 290 0.56 24.72 -2.28
CA VAL A 290 0.87 24.06 -1.01
C VAL A 290 -0.30 24.27 -0.06
N VAL A 291 -0.90 23.17 0.39
CA VAL A 291 -2.06 23.16 1.30
C VAL A 291 -1.70 22.33 2.53
N ASP A 292 -2.02 22.86 3.70
CA ASP A 292 -1.85 22.14 4.96
C ASP A 292 -2.99 21.12 5.10
N ALA A 293 -2.67 19.85 5.37
CA ALA A 293 -3.65 18.78 5.53
C ALA A 293 -4.58 18.99 6.72
N MET A 294 -4.17 19.81 7.70
CA MET A 294 -5.02 20.22 8.83
C MET A 294 -6.05 21.28 8.43
N THR A 295 -5.88 21.94 7.27
CA THR A 295 -6.85 22.91 6.77
C THR A 295 -8.09 22.17 6.28
N GLY A 296 -9.14 22.19 7.08
CA GLY A 296 -10.42 21.55 6.77
C GLY A 296 -11.21 22.28 5.68
N GLN A 297 -12.40 22.77 6.03
CA GLN A 297 -13.33 23.35 5.06
C GLN A 297 -12.77 24.58 4.31
N GLU A 298 -11.87 25.35 4.95
CA GLU A 298 -11.23 26.52 4.34
C GLU A 298 -10.33 26.18 3.15
N ALA A 299 -9.86 24.93 3.04
CA ALA A 299 -9.04 24.48 1.91
C ALA A 299 -9.82 24.56 0.60
N ALA A 300 -11.13 24.31 0.61
CA ALA A 300 -11.96 24.41 -0.59
C ALA A 300 -12.01 25.84 -1.13
N ALA A 301 -12.28 26.83 -0.26
CA ALA A 301 -12.29 28.24 -0.65
C ALA A 301 -10.91 28.70 -1.15
N LEU A 302 -9.85 28.31 -0.45
CA LEU A 302 -8.46 28.57 -0.85
C LEU A 302 -8.18 28.10 -2.27
N VAL A 303 -8.42 26.82 -2.48
CA VAL A 303 -8.09 26.15 -3.72
C VAL A 303 -8.88 26.76 -4.87
N THR A 304 -10.15 27.11 -4.63
CA THR A 304 -10.99 27.84 -5.61
C THR A 304 -10.33 29.15 -6.02
N THR A 305 -10.01 30.01 -5.05
CA THR A 305 -9.49 31.36 -5.31
C THR A 305 -8.15 31.30 -6.03
N PHE A 306 -7.21 30.47 -5.57
CA PHE A 306 -5.91 30.32 -6.22
C PHE A 306 -6.02 29.73 -7.63
N ASN A 307 -6.93 28.77 -7.83
CA ASN A 307 -7.14 28.18 -9.14
C ASN A 307 -7.76 29.17 -10.14
N LEU A 308 -8.71 30.01 -9.70
CA LEU A 308 -9.34 31.02 -10.55
C LEU A 308 -8.40 32.18 -10.87
N GLU A 309 -7.68 32.69 -9.88
CA GLU A 309 -6.86 33.89 -10.05
C GLU A 309 -5.48 33.64 -10.62
N ILE A 310 -4.83 32.57 -10.17
CA ILE A 310 -3.46 32.25 -10.58
C ILE A 310 -3.46 31.15 -11.62
N GLY A 311 -4.33 30.13 -11.49
CA GLY A 311 -4.31 28.94 -12.34
C GLY A 311 -3.21 27.99 -11.92
N ILE A 312 -3.59 27.01 -11.09
CA ILE A 312 -2.68 26.00 -10.53
C ILE A 312 -2.66 24.75 -11.42
N THR A 313 -1.55 24.03 -11.42
CA THR A 313 -1.36 22.79 -12.19
C THR A 313 -1.49 21.54 -11.32
N GLY A 314 -1.21 21.67 -10.02
CA GLY A 314 -1.38 20.63 -9.03
C GLY A 314 -1.22 21.17 -7.61
N ALA A 315 -1.33 20.28 -6.63
CA ALA A 315 -1.18 20.61 -5.22
C ALA A 315 -0.16 19.72 -4.50
N ILE A 316 0.39 20.25 -3.41
CA ILE A 316 1.22 19.53 -2.44
C ILE A 316 0.51 19.61 -1.09
N LEU A 317 0.23 18.46 -0.48
CA LEU A 317 -0.30 18.40 0.88
C LEU A 317 0.83 18.34 1.89
N THR A 318 0.83 19.18 2.90
CA THR A 318 1.82 19.17 3.99
C THR A 318 1.22 18.75 5.32
N LYS A 319 2.08 18.43 6.29
CA LYS A 319 1.70 18.04 7.66
C LYS A 319 0.72 16.87 7.69
N LEU A 320 0.84 15.94 6.73
CA LEU A 320 -0.02 14.78 6.69
C LEU A 320 0.26 13.83 7.86
N ASP A 321 1.38 13.98 8.57
CA ASP A 321 1.79 13.30 9.80
C ASP A 321 1.13 13.81 11.09
N GLY A 322 0.51 14.99 11.05
CA GLY A 322 -0.26 15.50 12.18
C GLY A 322 -1.59 14.75 12.38
N ASP A 323 -2.35 15.20 13.40
CA ASP A 323 -3.77 14.82 13.59
C ASP A 323 -4.64 15.46 12.50
N SER A 324 -4.39 15.02 11.26
CA SER A 324 -4.99 15.57 10.06
C SER A 324 -6.24 14.77 9.71
N ARG A 325 -7.36 15.46 9.68
CA ARG A 325 -8.68 14.85 9.45
C ARG A 325 -8.91 14.45 7.98
N GLY A 326 -7.95 14.67 7.08
CA GLY A 326 -8.05 14.29 5.66
C GLY A 326 -8.94 15.18 4.79
N GLY A 327 -9.71 16.11 5.37
CA GLY A 327 -10.66 16.96 4.65
C GLY A 327 -10.03 17.84 3.56
N ALA A 328 -8.78 18.27 3.74
CA ALA A 328 -8.02 19.01 2.74
C ALA A 328 -7.82 18.20 1.45
N ALA A 329 -7.42 16.93 1.59
CA ALA A 329 -7.11 16.07 0.46
C ALA A 329 -8.34 15.81 -0.42
N LEU A 330 -9.49 15.60 0.22
CA LEU A 330 -10.78 15.38 -0.43
C LEU A 330 -11.32 16.65 -1.12
N SER A 331 -10.90 17.84 -0.66
CA SER A 331 -11.43 19.12 -1.18
C SER A 331 -10.63 19.68 -2.35
N VAL A 332 -9.31 19.43 -2.42
CA VAL A 332 -8.44 20.05 -3.44
C VAL A 332 -8.86 19.68 -4.86
N LYS A 333 -8.95 18.38 -5.15
CA LYS A 333 -9.25 17.88 -6.51
C LYS A 333 -10.67 18.21 -6.91
N GLU A 334 -11.61 18.00 -6.01
CA GLU A 334 -13.04 18.19 -6.25
C GLU A 334 -13.38 19.66 -6.58
N VAL A 335 -12.60 20.61 -6.08
CA VAL A 335 -12.84 22.03 -6.28
C VAL A 335 -12.03 22.62 -7.43
N SER A 336 -10.74 22.26 -7.55
CA SER A 336 -9.88 22.80 -8.63
C SER A 336 -9.91 21.99 -9.92
N GLY A 337 -10.33 20.72 -9.85
CA GLY A 337 -10.11 19.73 -10.89
C GLY A 337 -8.64 19.30 -11.03
N LYS A 338 -7.71 19.83 -10.21
CA LYS A 338 -6.27 19.57 -10.31
C LYS A 338 -5.82 18.48 -9.34
N PRO A 339 -4.85 17.63 -9.74
CA PRO A 339 -4.41 16.52 -8.92
C PRO A 339 -3.51 16.98 -7.76
N ILE A 340 -3.51 16.20 -6.69
CA ILE A 340 -2.46 16.26 -5.66
C ILE A 340 -1.27 15.45 -6.19
N LYS A 341 -0.10 16.07 -6.29
CA LYS A 341 1.10 15.44 -6.87
C LYS A 341 2.01 14.85 -5.79
N LEU A 342 2.16 15.56 -4.67
CA LEU A 342 3.07 15.19 -3.60
C LEU A 342 2.42 15.37 -2.22
N VAL A 343 2.95 14.64 -1.25
CA VAL A 343 2.59 14.70 0.16
C VAL A 343 3.86 14.83 1.01
N GLY A 344 3.86 15.77 1.96
CA GLY A 344 4.82 15.85 3.05
C GLY A 344 4.33 15.13 4.30
N ARG A 345 5.09 14.14 4.80
CA ARG A 345 4.74 13.27 5.95
C ARG A 345 5.61 13.44 7.20
N GLY A 346 6.25 14.58 7.36
CA GLY A 346 7.15 14.79 8.47
C GLY A 346 7.92 16.08 8.33
N GLU A 347 8.82 16.37 9.25
CA GLU A 347 9.62 17.59 9.24
C GLU A 347 10.95 17.43 8.50
N ARG A 348 11.44 16.19 8.30
CA ARG A 348 12.75 15.95 7.69
C ARG A 348 12.73 16.29 6.21
N MET A 349 13.89 16.66 5.66
CA MET A 349 14.02 17.05 4.25
C MET A 349 13.67 15.92 3.26
N GLU A 350 13.69 14.67 3.75
CA GLU A 350 13.39 13.48 2.95
C GLU A 350 11.92 13.07 3.00
N ASP A 351 11.10 13.68 3.87
CA ASP A 351 9.71 13.31 4.14
C ASP A 351 8.75 13.94 3.12
N LEU A 352 9.08 13.84 1.83
CA LEU A 352 8.25 14.26 0.70
C LEU A 352 8.14 13.08 -0.28
N GLU A 353 6.90 12.64 -0.53
CA GLU A 353 6.60 11.45 -1.33
C GLU A 353 5.54 11.75 -2.40
N PRO A 354 5.47 10.95 -3.48
CA PRO A 354 4.34 10.99 -4.40
C PRO A 354 3.02 10.70 -3.69
N PHE A 355 1.96 11.35 -4.16
CA PHE A 355 0.61 11.11 -3.66
C PHE A 355 -0.03 9.92 -4.38
N TYR A 356 -0.50 8.95 -3.60
CA TYR A 356 -1.15 7.72 -4.06
C TYR A 356 -2.60 7.71 -3.56
N PRO A 357 -3.59 8.08 -4.39
CA PRO A 357 -4.99 8.18 -3.97
C PRO A 357 -5.56 6.86 -3.42
N ASP A 358 -5.22 5.74 -4.07
CA ASP A 358 -5.54 4.37 -3.67
C ASP A 358 -5.08 4.06 -2.24
N ARG A 359 -3.79 4.32 -1.95
CA ARG A 359 -3.21 4.08 -0.62
C ARG A 359 -3.83 5.00 0.43
N MET A 360 -4.20 6.22 0.05
CA MET A 360 -4.84 7.16 0.96
C MET A 360 -6.27 6.71 1.30
N ALA A 361 -7.05 6.27 0.31
CA ALA A 361 -8.40 5.77 0.52
C ALA A 361 -8.40 4.51 1.40
N GLY A 362 -7.49 3.56 1.14
CA GLY A 362 -7.33 2.36 1.96
C GLY A 362 -6.95 2.67 3.42
N ARG A 363 -6.15 3.72 3.66
CA ARG A 363 -5.80 4.19 5.01
C ARG A 363 -6.99 4.83 5.73
N ILE A 364 -7.74 5.69 5.04
CA ILE A 364 -8.95 6.32 5.58
C ILE A 364 -9.96 5.26 6.05
N LEU A 365 -10.13 4.21 5.25
CA LEU A 365 -11.07 3.14 5.54
C LEU A 365 -10.57 2.15 6.60
N GLY A 366 -9.28 2.16 6.97
CA GLY A 366 -8.71 1.23 7.95
C GLY A 366 -8.75 -0.25 7.53
N MET A 367 -9.14 -0.55 6.28
CA MET A 367 -9.52 -1.89 5.80
C MET A 367 -8.84 -2.27 4.49
N GLY A 368 -7.54 -1.95 4.33
CA GLY A 368 -6.76 -2.30 3.13
C GLY A 368 -6.81 -3.78 2.76
N ASP A 369 -6.96 -4.67 3.75
CA ASP A 369 -7.02 -6.12 3.55
C ASP A 369 -8.39 -6.61 3.03
N VAL A 370 -9.49 -5.88 3.28
CA VAL A 370 -10.85 -6.28 2.85
C VAL A 370 -11.08 -5.94 1.38
N LEU A 371 -10.52 -4.84 0.90
CA LEU A 371 -10.58 -4.45 -0.52
C LEU A 371 -9.89 -5.48 -1.41
N SER A 372 -8.71 -5.95 -1.00
CA SER A 372 -7.99 -7.04 -1.67
C SER A 372 -8.80 -8.32 -1.79
N PHE A 373 -9.68 -8.61 -0.82
CA PHE A 373 -10.56 -9.78 -0.85
C PHE A 373 -11.71 -9.60 -1.85
N VAL A 374 -12.33 -8.42 -1.88
CA VAL A 374 -13.44 -8.13 -2.81
C VAL A 374 -12.97 -8.09 -4.26
N GLU A 375 -11.81 -7.48 -4.54
CA GLU A 375 -11.20 -7.46 -5.88
C GLU A 375 -10.94 -8.87 -6.40
N LYS A 376 -10.31 -9.71 -5.58
CA LYS A 376 -10.07 -11.13 -5.92
C LYS A 376 -11.36 -11.92 -6.08
N ALA A 377 -12.38 -11.67 -5.26
CA ALA A 377 -13.68 -12.33 -5.38
C ALA A 377 -14.38 -11.95 -6.70
N GLN A 378 -14.24 -10.70 -7.14
CA GLN A 378 -14.79 -10.23 -8.42
C GLN A 378 -13.99 -10.77 -9.62
N GLU A 379 -12.66 -10.83 -9.55
CA GLU A 379 -11.84 -11.47 -10.60
C GLU A 379 -12.21 -12.94 -10.80
N VAL A 380 -12.43 -13.69 -9.71
CA VAL A 380 -12.85 -15.10 -9.76
C VAL A 380 -14.30 -15.26 -10.25
N MET A 381 -15.16 -14.27 -9.99
CA MET A 381 -16.57 -14.28 -10.44
C MET A 381 -16.73 -13.85 -11.90
N LEU A 382 -15.77 -13.12 -12.48
CA LEU A 382 -15.75 -12.70 -13.89
C LEU A 382 -15.23 -13.78 -14.84
N GLU A 383 -14.68 -14.88 -14.32
CA GLU A 383 -14.37 -16.05 -15.14
C GLU A 383 -15.67 -16.82 -15.43
N GLU A 384 -16.18 -16.68 -16.67
CA GLU A 384 -17.23 -17.51 -17.30
C GLU A 384 -16.96 -19.04 -17.20
N ASP A 385 -15.79 -19.45 -16.70
CA ASP A 385 -15.38 -20.83 -16.44
C ASP A 385 -16.24 -21.55 -15.38
N ALA A 386 -17.00 -20.86 -14.52
CA ALA A 386 -17.82 -21.53 -13.50
C ALA A 386 -18.97 -22.37 -14.08
N GLU A 387 -19.66 -21.88 -15.13
CA GLU A 387 -20.77 -22.60 -15.77
C GLU A 387 -20.27 -23.75 -16.65
N ASP A 388 -19.16 -23.55 -17.36
CA ASP A 388 -18.54 -24.61 -18.16
C ASP A 388 -17.91 -25.69 -17.29
N MET A 389 -17.35 -25.31 -16.14
CA MET A 389 -16.90 -26.22 -15.11
C MET A 389 -18.08 -26.99 -14.51
N GLN A 390 -19.21 -26.33 -14.23
CA GLN A 390 -20.43 -27.00 -13.79
C GLN A 390 -20.89 -28.04 -14.83
N LYS A 391 -20.95 -27.69 -16.12
CA LYS A 391 -21.29 -28.64 -17.20
C LYS A 391 -20.29 -29.80 -17.35
N LYS A 392 -19.00 -29.56 -17.15
CA LYS A 392 -17.95 -30.59 -17.20
C LYS A 392 -17.95 -31.52 -15.99
N ILE A 393 -18.21 -30.98 -14.80
CA ILE A 393 -18.46 -31.74 -13.57
C ILE A 393 -19.71 -32.59 -13.76
N MET A 394 -20.78 -32.01 -14.31
CA MET A 394 -22.04 -32.70 -14.61
C MET A 394 -21.89 -33.84 -15.63
N SER A 395 -21.00 -33.68 -16.62
CA SER A 395 -20.76 -34.72 -17.64
C SER A 395 -19.68 -35.74 -17.25
N ALA A 396 -19.13 -35.67 -16.04
CA ALA A 396 -18.05 -36.53 -15.55
C ALA A 396 -16.79 -36.56 -16.46
N LYS A 397 -16.59 -35.51 -17.26
CA LYS A 397 -15.48 -35.38 -18.24
C LYS A 397 -14.27 -34.62 -17.67
N PHE A 398 -14.15 -34.53 -16.35
CA PHE A 398 -13.08 -33.79 -15.69
C PHE A 398 -11.70 -34.40 -16.00
N ASP A 399 -10.82 -33.66 -16.68
CA ASP A 399 -9.55 -34.17 -17.21
C ASP A 399 -8.30 -33.54 -16.53
N PHE A 400 -7.08 -33.82 -17.01
CA PHE A 400 -5.86 -33.22 -16.43
C PHE A 400 -5.69 -31.73 -16.79
N ASN A 401 -6.28 -31.26 -17.89
CA ASN A 401 -6.27 -29.83 -18.22
C ASN A 401 -7.13 -29.05 -17.22
N ASP A 402 -8.29 -29.60 -16.85
CA ASP A 402 -9.16 -29.03 -15.84
C ASP A 402 -8.50 -29.05 -14.45
N LEU A 403 -7.81 -30.15 -14.09
CA LEU A 403 -7.02 -30.23 -12.85
C LEU A 403 -5.90 -29.19 -12.81
N LEU A 404 -5.19 -28.99 -13.93
CA LEU A 404 -4.11 -28.02 -14.05
C LEU A 404 -4.63 -26.58 -13.93
N LYS A 405 -5.75 -26.28 -14.61
CA LYS A 405 -6.43 -24.99 -14.49
C LYS A 405 -6.78 -24.70 -13.03
N GLN A 406 -7.45 -25.63 -12.34
CA GLN A 406 -7.80 -25.46 -10.93
C GLN A 406 -6.57 -25.29 -10.03
N THR A 407 -5.52 -26.08 -10.27
CA THR A 407 -4.26 -25.99 -9.52
C THR A 407 -3.60 -24.62 -9.69
N ARG A 408 -3.61 -24.07 -10.92
CA ARG A 408 -3.09 -22.74 -11.22
C ARG A 408 -3.94 -21.61 -10.64
N THR A 409 -5.27 -21.73 -10.67
CA THR A 409 -6.16 -20.74 -10.04
C THR A 409 -5.92 -20.70 -8.53
N VAL A 410 -5.83 -21.86 -7.88
CA VAL A 410 -5.49 -21.95 -6.44
C VAL A 410 -4.10 -21.38 -6.15
N ALA A 411 -3.12 -21.61 -7.03
CA ALA A 411 -1.78 -21.02 -6.90
C ALA A 411 -1.77 -19.48 -7.11
N LYS A 412 -2.55 -18.97 -8.07
CA LYS A 412 -2.71 -17.53 -8.38
C LYS A 412 -3.39 -16.76 -7.25
N MET A 413 -4.31 -17.39 -6.51
CA MET A 413 -4.97 -16.76 -5.36
C MET A 413 -3.97 -16.37 -4.23
N GLY A 414 -2.75 -16.90 -4.28
CA GLY A 414 -1.66 -16.61 -3.35
C GLY A 414 -1.79 -17.45 -2.08
N SER A 415 -0.65 -17.65 -1.40
CA SER A 415 -0.42 -18.68 -0.38
C SER A 415 -1.69 -19.10 0.38
N VAL A 416 -1.99 -20.39 0.32
CA VAL A 416 -3.03 -21.06 1.12
C VAL A 416 -2.89 -20.67 2.62
N SER A 417 -1.68 -20.26 3.02
CA SER A 417 -1.32 -19.61 4.28
C SER A 417 -2.15 -18.39 4.67
N ARG A 418 -2.46 -17.47 3.73
CA ARG A 418 -3.14 -16.21 4.03
C ARG A 418 -4.65 -16.39 4.14
N VAL A 419 -5.25 -17.23 3.30
CA VAL A 419 -6.70 -17.54 3.34
C VAL A 419 -7.06 -18.41 4.55
N LEU A 420 -6.26 -19.43 4.88
CA LEU A 420 -6.49 -20.25 6.07
C LEU A 420 -6.24 -19.48 7.38
N GLY A 421 -5.35 -18.50 7.38
CA GLY A 421 -5.11 -17.61 8.52
C GLY A 421 -6.26 -16.64 8.81
N MET A 422 -7.24 -16.51 7.90
CA MET A 422 -8.38 -15.59 8.01
C MET A 422 -9.68 -16.27 8.45
N ILE A 423 -9.71 -17.61 8.60
CA ILE A 423 -10.89 -18.36 9.07
C ILE A 423 -10.81 -18.50 10.61
N PRO A 424 -11.71 -17.87 11.39
CA PRO A 424 -11.72 -18.03 12.84
C PRO A 424 -11.99 -19.50 13.21
N GLY A 425 -11.08 -20.13 13.96
CA GLY A 425 -11.26 -21.48 14.49
C GLY A 425 -10.46 -22.61 13.81
N MET A 426 -9.72 -22.36 12.73
CA MET A 426 -8.83 -23.36 12.09
C MET A 426 -7.35 -23.20 12.51
N ALA A 427 -7.07 -23.26 13.82
CA ALA A 427 -5.71 -23.10 14.39
C ALA A 427 -4.78 -24.33 14.25
N LYS A 428 -5.06 -25.29 13.35
CA LYS A 428 -4.33 -26.58 13.31
C LYS A 428 -3.47 -26.83 12.07
N VAL A 429 -3.40 -25.90 11.13
CA VAL A 429 -2.54 -26.07 9.94
C VAL A 429 -1.23 -25.32 10.15
N THR A 430 -0.12 -26.06 10.21
CA THR A 430 1.20 -25.46 10.44
C THR A 430 1.75 -24.80 9.16
N PRO A 431 2.58 -23.75 9.27
CA PRO A 431 3.29 -23.17 8.11
C PRO A 431 4.16 -24.17 7.33
N ALA A 432 4.52 -25.30 7.96
CA ALA A 432 5.22 -26.40 7.30
C ALA A 432 4.31 -27.16 6.33
N GLN A 433 3.09 -27.50 6.75
CA GLN A 433 2.09 -28.19 5.92
C GLN A 433 1.64 -27.34 4.72
N ILE A 434 1.61 -26.02 4.87
CA ILE A 434 1.29 -25.10 3.77
C ILE A 434 2.40 -25.08 2.71
N ARG A 435 3.68 -25.01 3.13
CA ARG A 435 4.82 -25.08 2.20
C ARG A 435 4.91 -26.43 1.51
N GLU A 436 4.51 -27.50 2.20
CA GLU A 436 4.42 -28.83 1.62
C GLU A 436 3.30 -28.93 0.57
N ALA A 437 2.13 -28.32 0.84
CA ALA A 437 1.05 -28.23 -0.13
C ALA A 437 1.47 -27.45 -1.39
N GLU A 438 2.16 -26.31 -1.25
CA GLU A 438 2.67 -25.52 -2.39
C GLU A 438 3.67 -26.31 -3.25
N LYS A 439 4.59 -27.06 -2.62
CA LYS A 439 5.51 -27.96 -3.33
C LYS A 439 4.78 -29.09 -4.05
N ASN A 440 3.73 -29.64 -3.45
CA ASN A 440 2.91 -30.68 -4.07
C ASN A 440 2.14 -30.16 -5.29
N LEU A 441 1.64 -28.92 -5.26
CA LEU A 441 0.98 -28.29 -6.41
C LEU A 441 1.96 -28.08 -7.58
N GLN A 442 3.16 -27.57 -7.31
CA GLN A 442 4.23 -27.44 -8.32
C GLN A 442 4.64 -28.80 -8.90
N PHE A 443 4.69 -29.83 -8.05
CA PHE A 443 4.99 -31.19 -8.47
C PHE A 443 3.93 -31.74 -9.44
N MET A 444 2.65 -31.49 -9.19
CA MET A 444 1.57 -31.91 -10.08
C MET A 444 1.64 -31.21 -11.43
N GLU A 445 1.90 -29.89 -11.42
CA GLU A 445 2.01 -29.09 -12.64
C GLU A 445 3.09 -29.62 -13.59
N VAL A 446 4.30 -29.88 -13.07
CA VAL A 446 5.42 -30.40 -13.87
C VAL A 446 5.10 -31.76 -14.51
N ILE A 447 4.33 -32.62 -13.83
CA ILE A 447 3.92 -33.91 -14.39
C ILE A 447 2.87 -33.73 -15.49
N ILE A 448 1.89 -32.85 -15.29
CA ILE A 448 0.82 -32.61 -16.29
C ILE A 448 1.41 -31.95 -17.55
N GLU A 449 2.38 -31.05 -17.39
CA GLU A 449 3.05 -30.41 -18.52
C GLU A 449 3.86 -31.39 -19.39
N ALA A 450 4.38 -32.47 -18.82
CA ALA A 450 5.06 -33.55 -19.57
C ALA A 450 4.10 -34.51 -20.31
N MET A 451 2.80 -34.40 -20.12
CA MET A 451 1.80 -35.21 -20.84
C MET A 451 1.50 -34.61 -22.22
N THR A 452 1.12 -35.46 -23.17
CA THR A 452 0.60 -35.00 -24.48
C THR A 452 -0.85 -34.50 -24.35
N PRO A 453 -1.35 -33.68 -25.30
CA PRO A 453 -2.74 -33.21 -25.27
C PRO A 453 -3.78 -34.33 -25.18
N GLU A 454 -3.53 -35.46 -25.85
CA GLU A 454 -4.40 -36.64 -25.79
C GLU A 454 -4.41 -37.30 -24.42
N GLU A 455 -3.25 -37.40 -23.77
CA GLU A 455 -3.12 -37.96 -22.42
C GLU A 455 -3.75 -37.05 -21.37
N ARG A 456 -3.68 -35.73 -21.57
CA ARG A 456 -4.34 -34.77 -20.68
C ARG A 456 -5.86 -34.85 -20.80
N GLY A 457 -6.38 -34.99 -22.02
CA GLY A 457 -7.81 -35.10 -22.29
C GLY A 457 -8.43 -36.46 -21.95
N LYS A 458 -7.63 -37.54 -21.93
CA LYS A 458 -8.07 -38.91 -21.61
C LYS A 458 -7.15 -39.57 -20.58
N PRO A 459 -7.39 -39.33 -19.28
CA PRO A 459 -6.61 -39.90 -18.19
C PRO A 459 -6.57 -41.43 -18.14
N GLU A 460 -7.53 -42.11 -18.78
CA GLU A 460 -7.59 -43.57 -18.90
C GLU A 460 -6.35 -44.12 -19.62
N LEU A 461 -5.81 -43.38 -20.60
CA LEU A 461 -4.62 -43.78 -21.36
C LEU A 461 -3.37 -43.91 -20.48
N LEU A 462 -3.25 -43.06 -19.46
CA LEU A 462 -2.16 -43.11 -18.48
C LEU A 462 -2.41 -44.13 -17.36
N ALA A 463 -3.67 -44.48 -17.08
CA ALA A 463 -4.01 -45.54 -16.14
C ALA A 463 -3.72 -46.94 -16.71
N GLU A 464 -3.98 -47.14 -18.00
CA GLU A 464 -3.82 -48.43 -18.67
C GLU A 464 -2.40 -48.69 -19.18
N SER A 465 -1.68 -47.65 -19.63
CA SER A 465 -0.37 -47.81 -20.25
C SER A 465 0.80 -47.50 -19.31
N PRO A 466 1.54 -48.51 -18.81
CA PRO A 466 2.76 -48.29 -18.01
C PRO A 466 3.88 -47.62 -18.84
N VAL A 467 3.92 -47.86 -20.15
CA VAL A 467 4.90 -47.26 -21.06
C VAL A 467 4.74 -45.73 -21.10
N ARG A 468 3.49 -45.24 -21.18
CA ARG A 468 3.21 -43.80 -21.16
C ARG A 468 3.57 -43.17 -19.81
N ARG A 469 3.27 -43.83 -18.69
CA ARG A 469 3.68 -43.34 -17.35
C ARG A 469 5.19 -43.24 -17.21
N LYS A 470 5.94 -44.23 -17.70
CA LYS A 470 7.40 -44.24 -17.66
C LYS A 470 8.01 -43.10 -18.48
N ARG A 471 7.43 -42.81 -19.66
CA ARG A 471 7.81 -41.65 -20.48
C ARG A 471 7.56 -40.32 -19.77
N VAL A 472 6.34 -40.10 -19.28
CA VAL A 472 5.97 -38.88 -18.55
C VAL A 472 6.85 -38.68 -17.31
N ALA A 473 7.16 -39.75 -16.59
CA ALA A 473 8.06 -39.70 -15.44
C ALA A 473 9.49 -39.25 -15.84
N GLN A 474 10.02 -39.77 -16.94
CA GLN A 474 11.34 -39.37 -17.45
C GLN A 474 11.37 -37.90 -17.90
N GLU A 475 10.36 -37.45 -18.64
CA GLU A 475 10.27 -36.09 -19.14
C GLU A 475 10.01 -35.05 -18.04
N SER A 476 9.29 -35.42 -16.98
CA SER A 476 9.03 -34.56 -15.81
C SER A 476 10.14 -34.64 -14.74
N GLY A 477 11.14 -35.51 -14.91
CA GLY A 477 12.18 -35.76 -13.90
C GLY A 477 11.66 -36.36 -12.59
N LYS A 478 10.54 -37.10 -12.66
CA LYS A 478 9.84 -37.72 -11.51
C LYS A 478 9.86 -39.26 -11.59
N THR A 479 9.36 -39.92 -10.56
CA THR A 479 9.25 -41.39 -10.54
C THR A 479 7.93 -41.88 -11.15
N GLU A 480 7.89 -43.12 -11.62
CA GLU A 480 6.65 -43.72 -12.15
C GLU A 480 5.56 -43.81 -11.06
N GLN A 481 5.95 -44.07 -9.80
CA GLN A 481 5.03 -44.10 -8.66
C GLN A 481 4.36 -42.75 -8.43
N GLN A 482 5.14 -41.68 -8.57
CA GLN A 482 4.69 -40.29 -8.47
C GLN A 482 3.65 -39.94 -9.54
N VAL A 483 3.86 -40.38 -10.78
CA VAL A 483 2.88 -40.22 -11.88
C VAL A 483 1.64 -41.09 -11.63
N SER A 484 1.81 -42.33 -11.16
CA SER A 484 0.69 -43.23 -10.84
C SER A 484 -0.17 -42.70 -9.68
N GLN A 485 0.43 -42.04 -8.70
CA GLN A 485 -0.27 -41.43 -7.58
C GLN A 485 -1.13 -40.25 -8.05
N LEU A 486 -0.61 -39.41 -8.95
CA LEU A 486 -1.37 -38.31 -9.54
C LEU A 486 -2.58 -38.81 -10.34
N VAL A 487 -2.39 -39.86 -11.15
CA VAL A 487 -3.49 -40.51 -11.89
C VAL A 487 -4.55 -41.03 -10.91
N ALA A 488 -4.14 -41.74 -9.86
CA ALA A 488 -5.06 -42.24 -8.84
C ALA A 488 -5.83 -41.12 -8.12
N GLN A 489 -5.17 -39.99 -7.81
CA GLN A 489 -5.80 -38.82 -7.20
C GLN A 489 -6.89 -38.22 -8.10
N LEU A 490 -6.65 -38.11 -9.41
CA LEU A 490 -7.65 -37.63 -10.36
C LEU A 490 -8.88 -38.55 -10.40
N PHE A 491 -8.68 -39.87 -10.46
CA PHE A 491 -9.79 -40.83 -10.46
C PHE A 491 -10.56 -40.84 -9.13
N GLN A 492 -9.87 -40.72 -7.99
CA GLN A 492 -10.52 -40.57 -6.69
C GLN A 492 -11.38 -39.30 -6.65
N MET A 493 -10.88 -38.20 -7.21
CA MET A 493 -11.62 -36.95 -7.28
C MET A 493 -12.87 -37.07 -8.17
N ARG A 494 -12.75 -37.70 -9.36
CA ARG A 494 -13.90 -38.03 -10.23
C ARG A 494 -14.96 -38.85 -9.48
N VAL A 495 -14.55 -39.85 -8.69
CA VAL A 495 -15.48 -40.68 -7.90
C VAL A 495 -16.17 -39.87 -6.80
N ARG A 496 -15.43 -39.01 -6.08
CA ARG A 496 -16.00 -38.14 -5.04
C ARG A 496 -16.99 -37.13 -5.65
N MET A 497 -16.63 -36.48 -6.76
CA MET A 497 -17.51 -35.55 -7.47
C MET A 497 -18.79 -36.23 -7.93
N LYS A 498 -18.70 -37.45 -8.50
CA LYS A 498 -19.87 -38.24 -8.90
C LYS A 498 -20.78 -38.61 -7.72
N LYS A 499 -20.21 -38.98 -6.57
CA LYS A 499 -20.99 -39.27 -5.35
C LYS A 499 -21.69 -38.02 -4.80
N LEU A 500 -20.99 -36.88 -4.78
CA LEU A 500 -21.52 -35.61 -4.29
C LEU A 500 -22.67 -35.10 -5.18
N MET A 501 -22.55 -35.29 -6.50
CA MET A 501 -23.61 -35.04 -7.46
C MET A 501 -24.82 -35.97 -7.33
N GLY A 502 -24.60 -37.27 -7.13
CA GLY A 502 -25.70 -38.23 -6.93
C GLY A 502 -26.55 -37.95 -5.68
N VAL A 503 -25.96 -37.30 -4.67
CA VAL A 503 -26.69 -36.81 -3.48
C VAL A 503 -27.50 -35.54 -3.79
N MET A 504 -27.02 -34.71 -4.72
CA MET A 504 -27.64 -33.43 -5.12
C MET A 504 -28.80 -33.62 -6.12
N GLU A 505 -28.73 -34.60 -7.01
CA GLU A 505 -29.84 -35.03 -7.90
C GLU A 505 -30.95 -35.79 -7.15
N GLY A 506 -30.64 -36.38 -5.99
CA GLY A 506 -31.57 -37.19 -5.20
C GLY A 506 -32.49 -36.41 -4.25
N GLY A 507 -32.46 -35.08 -4.23
CA GLY A 507 -33.41 -34.24 -3.48
C GLY A 507 -33.31 -34.30 -1.94
N SER A 508 -32.37 -35.04 -1.36
CA SER A 508 -32.12 -35.05 0.08
C SER A 508 -30.75 -34.47 0.37
N MET A 509 -30.68 -33.22 0.80
CA MET A 509 -29.50 -32.66 1.47
C MET A 509 -29.41 -33.31 2.86
N PRO A 510 -28.45 -34.20 3.15
CA PRO A 510 -28.18 -34.59 4.51
C PRO A 510 -27.58 -33.36 5.20
N THR A 511 -27.98 -33.10 6.45
CA THR A 511 -27.34 -32.09 7.29
C THR A 511 -25.82 -32.31 7.29
N LEU A 512 -25.04 -31.22 7.29
CA LEU A 512 -23.57 -31.24 7.21
C LEU A 512 -22.89 -32.19 8.22
N SER A 513 -23.59 -32.58 9.29
CA SER A 513 -23.20 -33.62 10.26
C SER A 513 -23.01 -35.01 9.63
N ASN A 514 -23.88 -35.42 8.70
CA ASN A 514 -23.89 -36.77 8.14
C ASN A 514 -22.87 -36.94 7.02
N LEU A 515 -22.44 -35.82 6.40
CA LEU A 515 -21.36 -35.80 5.42
C LEU A 515 -20.00 -36.04 6.10
N GLU A 516 -19.83 -35.51 7.32
CA GLU A 516 -18.60 -35.65 8.10
C GLU A 516 -18.42 -37.08 8.64
N GLU A 517 -19.51 -37.74 9.04
CA GLU A 517 -19.50 -39.17 9.42
C GLU A 517 -19.24 -40.10 8.25
N ALA A 518 -19.80 -39.82 7.07
CA ALA A 518 -19.56 -40.61 5.86
C ALA A 518 -18.12 -40.50 5.36
N LEU A 519 -17.46 -39.34 5.55
CA LEU A 519 -16.05 -39.12 5.21
C LEU A 519 -15.09 -39.78 6.21
N LYS A 520 -15.47 -39.89 7.49
CA LYS A 520 -14.66 -40.57 8.53
C LYS A 520 -14.77 -42.09 8.51
N ALA A 521 -15.87 -42.64 8.00
CA ALA A 521 -16.09 -44.09 7.93
C ALA A 521 -15.16 -44.80 6.92
N ASP A 522 -14.72 -44.12 5.85
CA ASP A 522 -13.84 -44.67 4.82
C ASP A 522 -12.32 -44.62 5.19
N GLU A 523 -11.94 -44.01 6.31
CA GLU A 523 -10.53 -43.98 6.78
C GLU A 523 -10.11 -45.22 7.58
N LYS A 524 -11.03 -46.12 7.94
CA LYS A 524 -10.71 -47.36 8.67
C LYS A 524 -10.78 -48.60 7.79
N ALA A 525 -9.79 -48.76 6.91
CA ALA A 525 -9.39 -50.09 6.46
C ALA A 525 -7.85 -50.14 6.28
N PRO A 526 -7.12 -50.99 7.03
CA PRO A 526 -5.68 -51.14 6.84
C PRO A 526 -5.36 -51.93 5.56
N PRO A 527 -4.20 -51.70 4.93
CA PRO A 527 -3.87 -52.26 3.63
C PRO A 527 -3.37 -53.71 3.76
N GLY A 528 -3.91 -54.60 2.93
CA GLY A 528 -3.29 -55.90 2.63
C GLY A 528 -4.08 -57.13 3.10
N THR A 529 -4.84 -57.72 2.18
CA THR A 529 -4.69 -59.14 1.79
C THR A 529 -5.70 -59.45 0.69
N ALA A 530 -5.21 -59.54 -0.54
CA ALA A 530 -5.94 -60.11 -1.65
C ALA A 530 -6.25 -61.59 -1.34
N ARG A 531 -7.54 -61.93 -1.16
CA ARG A 531 -8.01 -63.31 -1.25
C ARG A 531 -8.94 -63.46 -2.46
N ARG A 532 -8.29 -63.77 -3.59
CA ARG A 532 -8.74 -64.56 -4.75
C ARG A 532 -10.19 -65.08 -4.64
N ARG A 533 -11.16 -64.40 -5.28
CA ARG A 533 -12.47 -64.98 -5.56
C ARG A 533 -12.41 -65.79 -6.86
N LYS A 534 -12.55 -67.11 -6.72
CA LYS A 534 -12.59 -68.09 -7.80
C LYS A 534 -13.97 -68.07 -8.46
N LYS A 535 -13.98 -68.11 -9.79
CA LYS A 535 -15.15 -68.23 -10.67
C LYS A 535 -15.78 -69.62 -10.55
N GLY A 536 -17.12 -69.68 -10.61
CA GLY A 536 -17.95 -70.89 -10.74
C GLY A 536 -19.28 -70.63 -10.04
N GLY A 537 -20.46 -70.87 -10.59
CA GLY A 537 -20.91 -71.50 -11.81
C GLY A 537 -22.41 -71.78 -11.59
N LEU A 538 -23.22 -71.47 -12.60
CA LEU A 538 -24.57 -71.95 -12.93
C LEU A 538 -25.47 -72.64 -11.85
N ARG A 539 -26.75 -72.23 -11.94
CA ARG A 539 -27.99 -73.03 -12.07
C ARG A 539 -28.89 -73.27 -10.84
N ARG A 540 -30.19 -73.00 -11.13
CA ARG A 540 -31.44 -73.65 -10.65
C ARG A 540 -31.95 -73.22 -9.28
N LEU A 541 -33.26 -73.23 -8.98
CA LEU A 541 -34.54 -73.13 -9.70
C LEU A 541 -35.58 -73.16 -8.55
N PHE A 542 -36.58 -72.27 -8.59
CA PHE A 542 -37.97 -72.49 -8.11
C PHE A 542 -38.35 -72.85 -6.65
N LYS A 543 -39.59 -72.41 -6.35
CA LYS A 543 -40.54 -72.75 -5.26
C LYS A 543 -40.21 -72.14 -3.89
N GLY A 544 -41.13 -71.50 -3.17
CA GLY A 544 -42.55 -71.24 -3.40
C GLY A 544 -43.26 -71.04 -2.05
N ARG A 545 -44.22 -70.11 -2.04
CA ARG A 545 -45.47 -70.06 -1.25
C ARG A 545 -45.45 -69.89 0.29
N SER A 546 -46.20 -68.85 0.70
CA SER A 546 -47.20 -68.76 1.81
C SER A 546 -46.69 -68.94 3.26
N SER A 547 -47.17 -68.24 4.30
CA SER A 547 -48.43 -67.57 4.61
C SER A 547 -48.30 -66.81 5.95
N LYS A 548 -49.17 -65.79 6.16
CA LYS A 548 -49.92 -65.34 7.39
C LYS A 548 -49.34 -65.75 8.78
N SER A 549 -49.26 -64.91 9.82
CA SER A 549 -50.34 -64.21 10.56
C SER A 549 -49.71 -63.41 11.73
N SER A 550 -49.91 -62.08 11.88
CA SER A 550 -50.83 -61.39 12.81
C SER A 550 -50.85 -61.80 14.31
N LEU A 551 -50.22 -60.95 15.14
CA LEU A 551 -50.63 -60.44 16.50
C LEU A 551 -50.75 -61.43 17.70
N PRO A 552 -50.81 -60.96 18.97
CA PRO A 552 -50.50 -59.64 19.57
C PRO A 552 -49.63 -59.69 20.88
N ALA A 553 -49.34 -58.50 21.42
CA ALA A 553 -48.66 -58.22 22.70
C ALA A 553 -49.50 -58.50 23.97
N PRO A 554 -48.88 -58.62 25.16
CA PRO A 554 -49.56 -58.44 26.44
C PRO A 554 -49.20 -57.11 27.14
N ARG A 555 -50.20 -56.60 27.88
CA ARG A 555 -50.22 -55.41 28.74
C ARG A 555 -49.80 -55.72 30.19
N GLY A 556 -49.35 -54.67 30.89
CA GLY A 556 -49.44 -54.45 32.35
C GLY A 556 -48.24 -55.00 33.14
N PHE A 557 -47.74 -54.40 34.23
CA PHE A 557 -48.24 -53.41 35.19
C PHE A 557 -47.02 -52.97 36.03
N GLY A 558 -47.01 -51.76 36.62
CA GLY A 558 -46.11 -51.49 37.76
C GLY A 558 -45.61 -50.06 37.94
N SER A 559 -46.28 -49.31 38.81
CA SER A 559 -45.94 -48.00 39.35
C SER A 559 -44.86 -48.06 40.46
N LYS A 560 -43.98 -47.05 40.52
CA LYS A 560 -43.77 -46.10 41.65
C LYS A 560 -42.32 -45.59 41.76
N ASN A 561 -42.26 -44.28 42.01
CA ASN A 561 -41.19 -43.42 42.54
C ASN A 561 -40.06 -43.00 41.62
#